data_AF-A0A260VZJ8-F1
#
_entry.id   AF-A0A260VZJ8-F1
#
_cell.length_a   1.000
_cell.length_b   1.000
_cell.length_c   1.000
_cell.angle_alpha   90.00
_cell.angle_beta   90.00
_cell.angle_gamma   90.00
#
_symmetry.space_group_name_H-M   'P 1'
#
loop_
_entity.id
_entity.type
_entity.pdbx_description
1 polymer ?
#
loop_
_entity_poly.entity_id
_entity_poly.type
_entity_poly.pdbx_seq_one_letter_code
_entity_poly.pdbx_strand_id
1 'polypeptide(L)'
;MHSKRLPISLDGDDLAAIAVFSDPDRVESRVLHEWTTQHRITVRGNSEAGIVRALLRAGAESLREKALDAAYAELAKDQSDGTDQQRARRKRYADTVDRIYE
;
A
#
# COMPACT_ATOMS: atom_id res chain seq x y z
N MET A 1 22.48 -11.54 0.67
CA MET A 1 21.27 -11.66 1.51
C MET A 1 21.03 -13.12 1.82
N HIS A 2 21.03 -13.53 3.09
CA HIS A 2 20.75 -14.91 3.48
C HIS A 2 19.25 -15.05 3.67
N SER A 3 18.55 -15.67 2.72
CA SER A 3 17.11 -15.91 2.79
C SER A 3 16.85 -17.09 3.74
N LYS A 4 16.55 -16.79 5.00
CA LYS A 4 16.16 -17.79 5.99
C LYS A 4 14.74 -18.27 5.65
N ARG A 5 14.57 -19.56 5.36
CA ARG A 5 13.26 -20.16 5.12
C ARG A 5 12.56 -20.30 6.47
N LEU A 6 11.49 -19.55 6.68
CA LEU A 6 10.69 -19.64 7.89
C LEU A 6 9.53 -20.60 7.64
N PRO A 7 9.37 -21.68 8.43
CA PRO A 7 8.16 -22.47 8.39
C PRO A 7 7.00 -21.62 8.94
N ILE A 8 5.93 -21.49 8.16
CA ILE A 8 4.69 -20.82 8.58
C ILE A 8 3.70 -21.92 8.96
N SER A 9 3.21 -21.87 10.19
CA SER A 9 2.05 -22.65 10.64
C SER A 9 0.86 -21.71 10.64
N LEU A 10 -0.24 -22.14 10.05
CA LEU A 10 -1.50 -21.42 10.05
C LEU A 10 -2.35 -21.96 11.20
N ASP A 11 -2.96 -21.07 11.96
CA ASP A 11 -3.95 -21.46 12.96
C ASP A 11 -5.35 -21.62 12.34
N GLY A 12 -6.36 -21.91 13.18
CA GLY A 12 -7.71 -22.14 12.70
C GLY A 12 -8.35 -20.90 12.06
N ASP A 13 -8.02 -19.71 12.56
CA ASP A 13 -8.57 -18.45 12.05
C ASP A 13 -7.91 -18.10 10.71
N ASP A 14 -6.60 -18.31 10.59
CA ASP A 14 -5.86 -18.18 9.33
C ASP A 14 -6.46 -19.09 8.24
N LEU A 15 -6.69 -20.36 8.57
CA LEU A 15 -7.26 -21.34 7.64
C LEU A 15 -8.68 -20.95 7.23
N ALA A 16 -9.51 -20.47 8.17
CA ALA A 16 -10.85 -19.99 7.86
C ALA A 16 -10.84 -18.77 6.91
N ALA A 17 -9.89 -17.85 7.11
CA ALA A 17 -9.72 -16.69 6.23
C ALA A 17 -9.28 -17.10 4.81
N ILE A 18 -8.41 -18.10 4.69
CA ILE A 18 -7.92 -18.59 3.39
C ILE A 18 -8.97 -19.44 2.67
N ALA A 19 -9.79 -20.19 3.40
CA ALA A 19 -10.79 -21.11 2.84
C ALA A 19 -11.76 -20.42 1.86
N VAL A 20 -12.06 -19.14 2.09
CA VAL A 20 -12.92 -18.33 1.22
C VAL A 20 -12.35 -18.20 -0.21
N PHE A 21 -11.02 -18.22 -0.35
CA PHE A 21 -10.32 -18.16 -1.64
C PHE A 21 -10.14 -19.52 -2.29
N SER A 22 -10.32 -20.61 -1.55
CA SER A 22 -10.22 -21.98 -2.05
C SER A 22 -11.49 -22.45 -2.77
N ASP A 23 -12.63 -21.81 -2.49
CA ASP A 23 -13.92 -22.13 -3.11
C ASP A 23 -14.08 -21.42 -4.48
N PRO A 24 -14.06 -22.16 -5.61
CA PRO A 24 -14.07 -21.58 -6.95
C PRO A 24 -15.39 -20.89 -7.32
N ASP A 25 -16.49 -21.18 -6.61
CA ASP A 25 -17.79 -20.55 -6.87
C ASP A 25 -17.87 -19.15 -6.24
N ARG A 26 -16.97 -18.86 -5.30
CA ARG A 26 -16.89 -17.56 -4.63
C ARG A 26 -16.24 -16.49 -5.49
N VAL A 27 -16.67 -15.26 -5.25
CA VAL A 27 -16.12 -14.07 -5.93
C VAL A 27 -14.66 -13.88 -5.54
N GLU A 28 -14.33 -14.14 -4.28
CA GLU A 28 -12.99 -14.00 -3.71
C GLU A 28 -11.96 -14.89 -4.43
N SER A 29 -12.33 -16.15 -4.73
CA SER A 29 -11.47 -17.06 -5.50
C SER A 29 -11.26 -16.57 -6.93
N ARG A 30 -12.30 -16.05 -7.57
CA ARG A 30 -12.21 -15.48 -8.93
C ARG A 30 -11.30 -14.26 -8.98
N VAL A 31 -11.43 -13.35 -8.01
CA VAL A 31 -10.58 -12.15 -7.89
C VAL A 31 -9.12 -12.56 -7.69
N LEU A 32 -8.85 -13.55 -6.83
CA LEU A 32 -7.49 -14.05 -6.64
C LEU A 32 -6.94 -14.70 -7.92
N HIS A 33 -7.76 -15.47 -8.63
CA HIS A 33 -7.34 -16.11 -9.87
C HIS A 33 -6.98 -15.08 -10.96
N GLU A 34 -7.81 -14.04 -11.11
CA GLU A 34 -7.53 -12.95 -12.03
C GLU A 34 -6.23 -12.23 -11.66
N TRP A 35 -6.04 -11.88 -10.38
CA TRP A 35 -4.82 -11.26 -9.90
C TRP A 35 -3.58 -12.14 -10.16
N THR A 36 -3.63 -13.43 -9.86
CA THR A 36 -2.50 -14.33 -10.15
C THR A 36 -2.18 -14.44 -11.64
N THR A 37 -3.19 -14.35 -12.49
CA THR A 37 -3.03 -14.35 -13.95
C THR A 37 -2.35 -13.06 -14.43
N GLN A 38 -2.81 -11.90 -13.95
CA GLN A 38 -2.21 -10.60 -14.26
C GLN A 38 -0.74 -10.52 -13.81
N HIS A 39 -0.43 -11.05 -12.62
CA HIS A 39 0.92 -11.03 -12.05
C HIS A 39 1.80 -12.23 -12.48
N ARG A 40 1.32 -13.08 -13.41
CA ARG A 40 1.99 -14.29 -13.94
C ARG A 40 2.50 -15.24 -12.86
N ILE A 41 1.72 -15.42 -11.79
CA ILE A 41 2.06 -16.31 -10.67
C ILE A 41 1.53 -17.71 -10.97
N THR A 42 2.44 -18.67 -11.11
CA THR A 42 2.05 -20.06 -11.30
C THR A 42 1.62 -20.66 -9.96
N VAL A 43 0.32 -20.62 -9.68
CA VAL A 43 -0.27 -21.40 -8.58
C VAL A 43 -0.25 -22.86 -9.03
N ARG A 44 0.69 -23.66 -8.53
CA ARG A 44 0.73 -25.10 -8.82
C ARG A 44 -0.54 -25.74 -8.22
N GLY A 45 -1.52 -25.98 -9.10
CA GLY A 45 -2.75 -26.74 -8.87
C GLY A 45 -3.52 -26.33 -7.62
N ASN A 46 -4.15 -25.15 -7.63
CA ASN A 46 -5.09 -24.62 -6.62
C ASN A 46 -4.82 -25.02 -5.15
N SER A 47 -3.55 -25.22 -4.81
CA SER A 47 -3.15 -25.74 -3.51
C SER A 47 -3.21 -24.62 -2.50
N GLU A 48 -3.58 -24.92 -1.26
CA GLU A 48 -3.61 -23.93 -0.18
C GLU A 48 -2.28 -23.17 -0.08
N ALA A 49 -1.14 -23.88 -0.19
CA ALA A 49 0.18 -23.25 -0.21
C ALA A 49 0.40 -22.32 -1.41
N GLY A 50 -0.29 -22.55 -2.53
CA GLY A 50 -0.29 -21.66 -3.69
C GLY A 50 -1.15 -20.42 -3.46
N ILE A 51 -2.34 -20.60 -2.89
CA ILE A 51 -3.26 -19.54 -2.50
C ILE A 51 -2.59 -18.61 -1.47
N VAL A 52 -2.01 -19.18 -0.42
CA VAL A 52 -1.27 -18.43 0.63
C VAL A 52 -0.12 -17.61 0.02
N ARG A 53 0.63 -18.19 -0.92
CA ARG A 53 1.73 -17.45 -1.58
C ARG A 53 1.22 -16.31 -2.46
N ALA A 54 0.10 -16.51 -3.15
CA ALA A 54 -0.54 -15.46 -3.93
C ALA A 54 -1.02 -14.33 -3.02
N LEU A 55 -1.76 -14.66 -1.95
CA LEU A 55 -2.25 -13.70 -0.96
C LEU A 55 -1.11 -12.94 -0.27
N LEU A 56 -0.04 -13.61 0.13
CA LEU A 56 1.13 -12.97 0.73
C LEU A 56 1.75 -11.93 -0.21
N ARG A 57 1.86 -12.25 -1.51
CA ARG A 57 2.43 -11.34 -2.50
C ARG A 57 1.49 -10.17 -2.81
N ALA A 58 0.19 -10.42 -2.93
CA ALA A 58 -0.82 -9.38 -3.11
C ALA A 58 -0.87 -8.43 -1.90
N GLY A 59 -0.83 -8.97 -0.68
CA GLY A 59 -0.78 -8.19 0.55
C GLY A 59 0.48 -7.34 0.66
N ALA A 60 1.65 -7.89 0.33
CA ALA A 60 2.90 -7.13 0.32
C ALA A 60 2.88 -5.98 -0.70
N GLU A 61 2.26 -6.20 -1.87
CA GLU A 61 2.11 -5.18 -2.91
C GLU A 61 1.14 -4.07 -2.46
N SER A 62 -0.02 -4.44 -1.91
CA SER A 62 -0.98 -3.46 -1.37
C SER A 62 -0.40 -2.64 -0.21
N LEU A 63 0.37 -3.26 0.69
CA LEU A 63 1.06 -2.53 1.76
C LEU A 63 2.13 -1.59 1.22
N ARG A 64 2.83 -1.97 0.15
CA ARG A 64 3.82 -1.11 -0.50
C ARG A 64 3.15 0.09 -1.18
N GLU A 65 2.04 -0.11 -1.86
CA GLU A 65 1.24 0.98 -2.44
C GLU A 65 0.75 1.94 -1.35
N LYS A 66 0.18 1.44 -0.27
CA LYS A 66 -0.23 2.27 0.87
C LYS A 66 0.92 3.05 1.49
N ALA A 67 2.12 2.45 1.57
CA ALA A 67 3.30 3.14 2.05
C ALA A 67 3.74 4.26 1.09
N LEU A 68 3.59 4.07 -0.22
CA LEU A 68 3.84 5.13 -1.21
C LEU A 68 2.81 6.25 -1.08
N ASP A 69 1.53 5.92 -0.94
CA ASP A 69 0.46 6.91 -0.76
C ASP A 69 0.68 7.73 0.52
N ALA A 70 1.07 7.08 1.62
CA ALA A 70 1.43 7.75 2.86
C ALA A 70 2.64 8.67 2.68
N ALA A 71 3.69 8.22 1.98
CA ALA A 71 4.86 9.04 1.71
C ALA A 71 4.53 10.25 0.82
N TYR A 72 3.68 10.09 -0.19
CA TYR A 72 3.22 11.20 -1.02
C TYR A 72 2.35 12.19 -0.24
N ALA A 73 1.49 11.69 0.67
CA ALA A 73 0.68 12.55 1.53
C ALA A 73 1.55 13.40 2.46
N GLU A 74 2.62 12.84 3.02
CA GLU A 74 3.58 13.59 3.83
C GLU A 74 4.36 14.61 2.98
N LEU A 75 4.81 14.24 1.77
CA LEU A 75 5.49 15.18 0.87
C LEU A 75 4.58 16.36 0.45
N ALA A 76 3.28 16.10 0.27
CA ALA A 76 2.30 17.13 -0.05
C ALA A 76 2.07 18.10 1.12
N LYS A 77 2.08 17.59 2.37
CA LYS A 77 2.00 18.43 3.58
C LYS A 77 3.24 19.32 3.75
N ASP A 78 4.43 18.77 3.51
CA ASP A 78 5.67 19.55 3.57
C ASP A 78 5.70 20.69 2.53
N GLN A 79 5.13 20.46 1.34
CA GLN A 79 4.98 21.52 0.34
C GLN A 79 3.93 22.56 0.72
N SER A 80 2.78 22.17 1.30
CA SER A 80 1.79 23.15 1.75
C SER A 80 2.35 24.04 2.84
N ASP A 81 3.08 23.48 3.81
CA ASP A 81 3.69 24.23 4.90
C ASP A 81 4.77 25.21 4.40
N GLY A 82 5.54 24.80 3.39
CA GLY A 82 6.51 25.68 2.71
C GLY A 82 5.84 26.86 1.98
N THR A 83 4.72 26.61 1.29
CA THR A 83 3.99 27.68 0.58
C THR A 83 3.29 28.65 1.53
N ASP A 84 2.79 28.18 2.68
CA ASP A 84 2.21 29.05 3.70
C ASP A 84 3.27 29.90 4.41
N GLN A 85 4.47 29.35 4.67
CA GLN A 85 5.60 30.15 5.15
C GLN A 85 6.03 31.22 4.12
N GLN A 86 6.01 30.89 2.83
CA GLN A 86 6.38 31.83 1.76
C GLN A 86 5.33 32.94 1.60
N ARG A 87 4.04 32.62 1.75
CA ARG A 87 2.94 33.61 1.82
C ARG A 87 3.07 34.52 3.04
N ALA A 88 3.37 33.97 4.22
CA ALA A 88 3.58 34.75 5.43
C ALA A 88 4.77 35.71 5.31
N ARG A 89 5.87 35.29 4.67
CA ARG A 89 7.03 36.16 4.37
C ARG A 89 6.68 37.28 3.39
N ARG A 90 5.93 36.98 2.32
CA ARG A 90 5.45 37.99 1.36
C ARG A 90 4.52 39.01 2.00
N LYS A 91 3.62 38.56 2.88
CA LYS A 91 2.72 39.46 3.63
C LYS A 91 3.49 40.43 4.52
N ARG A 92 4.47 39.92 5.29
CA ARG A 92 5.34 40.77 6.13
C ARG A 92 6.19 41.75 5.32
N TYR A 93 6.65 41.36 4.14
CA TYR A 93 7.40 42.24 3.25
C TYR A 93 6.51 43.36 2.69
N ALA A 94 5.28 43.04 2.26
CA ALA A 94 4.31 44.04 1.82
C ALA A 94 3.97 45.05 2.93
N ASP A 95 3.68 44.57 4.16
CA ASP A 95 3.38 45.43 5.31
C ASP A 95 4.57 46.33 5.71
N THR A 96 5.81 45.88 5.48
CA THR A 96 7.02 46.67 5.78
C THR A 96 7.28 47.72 4.71
N VAL A 97 7.03 47.40 3.44
CA VAL A 97 7.19 48.35 2.32
C VAL A 97 6.14 49.45 2.39
N ASP A 98 4.90 49.12 2.74
CA ASP A 98 3.81 50.11 2.86
C ASP A 98 4.12 51.15 3.95
N ARG A 99 4.68 50.72 5.08
CA ARG A 99 5.10 51.60 6.19
C ARG A 99 6.31 52.50 5.88
N ILE A 100 7.06 52.21 4.82
CA ILE A 100 8.23 53.00 4.41
C ILE A 100 7.84 54.12 3.42
N TYR A 101 6.64 54.05 2.83
CA TYR A 101 6.14 55.01 1.84
C TYR A 101 4.94 55.87 2.32
N GLU A 102 4.56 55.79 3.60
CA GLU A 102 3.75 56.80 4.32
C GLU A 102 4.64 57.86 4.98
#